data_AF-A0A2E7UT55-F1
#
_entry.id   AF-A0A2E7UT55-F1
#
_cell.length_a   1.000
_cell.length_b   1.000
_cell.length_c   1.000
_cell.angle_alpha   90.00
_cell.angle_beta   90.00
_cell.angle_gamma   90.00
#
_symmetry.space_group_name_H-M   'P 1'
#
loop_
_entity.id
_entity.type
_entity.pdbx_description
1 polymer ?
#
loop_
_entity_poly.entity_id
_entity_poly.type
_entity_poly.pdbx_seq_one_letter_code
_entity_poly.pdbx_strand_id
1 'polypeptide(L)'
;MRSNHALRLLGAVVLALSTSCGSAPISVPGAPAPFHHGDGPIGRFQAALEAAPQASLSFAGADRVANYEGAVLIDAPEKVSGLPTDAEVRPLTADPAVFEALKGADEVVAAKLLREANVRVLLLHHGMTESIDRSGSVLSRLYHHDHLQLFSLFRVGDDLLYYKVNDAPLQFPPQLAKLSLGYLRHRLMRKPPVKLPNIESENKSWTFMASIRGYGQEQAVAFAQDRTLQGALEELVVDLERSHRRRIEVHGRRPLHDEIADLRIEIQRVVERAYIEPRSESFLQSYWEMGIDGAYMMTADQKERSSLPGSVSFTRSIRGADNFLRAAAKQGAMSERRPWRDKSAHLESVRTIHYIDGPKGDGLAYLYRGVPAFPMKQVTVASMKQAVIHAGDWYLANMHPEGYIVYKMWPSDNRYSNEYNIVRHTLATWNLVQAWEMDPSR
;
A
#
# COMPACT_ATOMS: atom_id res chain seq x y z
N MET A 1 -12.06 54.37 -55.96
CA MET A 1 -12.65 53.91 -54.68
C MET A 1 -11.53 54.00 -53.63
N ARG A 2 -11.33 55.16 -52.99
CA ARG A 2 -11.79 55.54 -51.62
C ARG A 2 -11.28 54.53 -50.56
N SER A 3 -10.12 54.79 -49.92
CA SER A 3 -9.90 55.52 -48.62
C SER A 3 -9.94 54.54 -47.43
N ASN A 4 -9.06 54.46 -46.41
CA ASN A 4 -8.09 55.35 -45.73
C ASN A 4 -7.04 54.45 -45.01
N HIS A 5 -5.74 54.76 -44.91
CA HIS A 5 -5.07 55.49 -43.80
C HIS A 5 -5.58 55.14 -42.39
N ALA A 6 -4.80 55.00 -41.32
CA ALA A 6 -3.37 55.08 -41.01
C ALA A 6 -3.25 54.87 -39.47
N LEU A 7 -2.02 54.93 -38.96
CA LEU A 7 -1.63 55.10 -37.54
C LEU A 7 -1.72 53.88 -36.61
N ARG A 8 -0.83 53.64 -35.64
CA ARG A 8 0.55 54.08 -35.30
C ARG A 8 0.73 53.65 -33.82
N LEU A 9 1.99 53.46 -33.41
CA LEU A 9 2.49 53.55 -32.04
C LEU A 9 2.05 52.43 -31.06
N LEU A 10 2.83 51.97 -30.09
CA LEU A 10 4.25 52.05 -29.70
C LEU A 10 4.32 51.19 -28.42
N GLY A 11 5.35 50.38 -28.24
CA GLY A 11 5.53 49.64 -26.98
C GLY A 11 6.70 48.67 -26.99
N ALA A 12 7.88 49.16 -27.36
CA ALA A 12 9.14 48.43 -27.24
C ALA A 12 9.65 48.48 -25.80
N VAL A 13 10.09 47.35 -25.23
CA VAL A 13 11.21 47.23 -24.25
C VAL A 13 11.72 45.79 -24.35
N VAL A 14 12.75 45.50 -25.15
CA VAL A 14 14.17 45.43 -24.74
C VAL A 14 14.42 44.35 -23.67
N LEU A 15 14.99 43.23 -24.15
CA LEU A 15 15.84 42.34 -23.37
C LEU A 15 16.94 43.16 -22.69
N ALA A 16 17.01 43.10 -21.37
CA ALA A 16 18.23 43.37 -20.63
C ALA A 16 18.36 42.34 -19.52
N LEU A 17 19.35 41.46 -19.70
CA LEU A 17 20.02 40.74 -18.65
C LEU A 17 20.46 41.73 -17.57
N SER A 18 19.91 41.62 -16.37
CA SER A 18 20.52 42.13 -15.16
C SER A 18 20.58 41.02 -14.12
N THR A 19 21.79 40.57 -13.88
CA THR A 19 22.23 39.96 -12.64
C THR A 19 21.91 40.90 -11.49
N SER A 20 21.03 40.51 -10.56
CA SER A 20 21.10 41.03 -9.20
C SER A 20 21.11 39.86 -8.22
N CYS A 21 22.27 39.70 -7.59
CA CYS A 21 22.41 39.02 -6.33
C CYS A 21 21.53 39.76 -5.31
N GLY A 22 20.50 39.08 -4.80
CA GLY A 22 19.59 39.60 -3.80
C GLY A 22 18.91 38.43 -3.10
N SER A 23 19.44 38.07 -1.94
CA SER A 23 18.99 37.00 -1.05
C SER A 23 17.62 37.32 -0.43
N ALA A 24 16.57 36.71 -0.97
CA ALA A 24 15.34 36.40 -0.23
C ALA A 24 14.61 35.24 -0.93
N PRO A 25 14.24 34.15 -0.24
CA PRO A 25 13.40 33.13 -0.84
C PRO A 25 12.00 33.73 -1.07
N ILE A 26 11.51 33.63 -2.29
CA ILE A 26 10.08 33.82 -2.59
C ILE A 26 9.36 32.64 -1.92
N SER A 27 8.73 32.87 -0.76
CA SER A 27 7.91 31.86 -0.10
C SER A 27 6.59 31.71 -0.85
N VAL A 28 6.45 30.63 -1.61
CA VAL A 28 5.15 30.20 -2.13
C VAL A 28 4.49 29.36 -1.02
N PRO A 29 3.27 29.71 -0.56
CA PRO A 29 2.53 28.88 0.38
C PRO A 29 2.34 27.48 -0.22
N GLY A 30 2.90 26.45 0.43
CA GLY A 30 2.83 25.05 -0.02
C GLY A 30 3.98 24.55 -0.90
N ALA A 31 5.07 25.31 -1.05
CA ALA A 31 6.30 24.76 -1.61
C ALA A 31 7.02 23.85 -0.59
N PRO A 32 7.58 22.70 -1.01
CA PRO A 32 8.37 21.84 -0.12
C PRO A 32 9.55 22.62 0.46
N ALA A 33 9.93 22.27 1.68
CA ALA A 33 11.06 22.89 2.38
C ALA A 33 12.32 22.89 1.48
N PRO A 34 13.15 23.96 1.53
CA PRO A 34 14.37 24.01 0.75
C PRO A 34 15.23 22.76 1.02
N PHE A 35 15.62 22.05 -0.04
CA PHE A 35 16.41 20.83 0.07
C PHE A 35 17.77 21.14 0.72
N HIS A 36 17.94 20.77 2.00
CA HIS A 36 19.21 20.85 2.72
C HIS A 36 20.13 19.73 2.23
N HIS A 37 20.92 20.01 1.20
CA HIS A 37 21.87 19.05 0.62
C HIS A 37 23.15 18.84 1.44
N GLY A 38 23.37 19.59 2.53
CA GLY A 38 24.65 19.62 3.27
C GLY A 38 24.77 18.72 4.52
N ASP A 39 23.66 18.37 5.18
CA ASP A 39 23.68 17.84 6.56
C ASP A 39 23.36 16.33 6.67
N GLY A 40 23.45 15.62 5.54
CA GLY A 40 23.13 14.19 5.47
C GLY A 40 21.64 13.86 5.73
N PRO A 41 21.29 12.57 5.89
CA PRO A 41 19.91 12.15 6.12
C PRO A 41 19.27 12.70 7.39
N ILE A 42 20.07 12.92 8.44
CA ILE A 42 19.58 13.42 9.74
C ILE A 42 19.24 14.91 9.68
N GLY A 43 20.08 15.74 9.06
CA GLY A 43 19.77 17.16 8.91
C GLY A 43 18.56 17.40 8.02
N ARG A 44 18.36 16.60 6.96
CA ARG A 44 17.12 16.63 6.17
C ARG A 44 15.88 16.26 6.99
N PHE A 45 16.00 15.23 7.84
CA PHE A 45 14.92 14.85 8.75
C PHE A 45 14.58 15.97 9.74
N GLN A 46 15.57 16.63 10.34
CA GLN A 46 15.37 17.74 11.26
C GLN A 46 14.76 18.97 10.58
N ALA A 47 15.27 19.36 9.41
CA ALA A 47 14.70 20.46 8.63
C ALA A 47 13.24 20.17 8.21
N ALA A 48 12.93 18.91 7.87
CA ALA A 48 11.57 18.49 7.57
C ALA A 48 10.66 18.54 8.80
N LEU A 49 11.16 18.15 9.98
CA LEU A 49 10.42 18.31 11.23
C LEU A 49 10.14 19.78 11.53
N GLU A 50 11.13 20.66 11.37
CA GLU A 50 10.97 22.10 11.55
C GLU A 50 9.96 22.72 10.56
N ALA A 51 9.87 22.18 9.34
CA ALA A 51 8.90 22.58 8.33
C ALA A 51 7.53 21.90 8.45
N ALA A 52 7.40 20.85 9.26
CA ALA A 52 6.15 20.11 9.41
C ALA A 52 5.00 21.03 9.86
N PRO A 53 3.77 20.86 9.32
CA PRO A 53 2.63 21.68 9.70
C PRO A 53 2.20 21.40 11.14
N GLN A 54 1.42 22.33 11.71
CA GLN A 54 0.70 22.06 12.95
C GLN A 54 -0.41 21.04 12.68
N ALA A 55 -0.47 19.99 13.49
CA ALA A 55 -1.48 18.96 13.40
C ALA A 55 -2.40 18.98 14.63
N SER A 56 -3.62 18.48 14.43
CA SER A 56 -4.60 18.31 15.50
C SER A 56 -5.21 16.92 15.41
N LEU A 57 -5.23 16.21 16.54
CA LEU A 57 -5.96 14.96 16.64
C LEU A 57 -7.46 15.28 16.63
N SER A 58 -8.21 14.60 15.79
CA SER A 58 -9.67 14.57 15.97
C SER A 58 -10.02 13.93 17.31
N PHE A 59 -11.19 14.25 17.86
CA PHE A 59 -11.67 13.64 19.11
C PHE A 59 -11.64 12.10 19.05
N ALA A 60 -12.12 11.52 17.95
CA ALA A 60 -12.08 10.08 17.74
C ALA A 60 -10.65 9.53 17.53
N GLY A 61 -9.71 10.36 17.05
CA GLY A 61 -8.29 10.04 16.99
C GLY A 61 -7.69 9.95 18.39
N ALA A 62 -7.91 10.97 19.22
CA ALA A 62 -7.46 11.03 20.61
C ALA A 62 -8.01 9.86 21.45
N ASP A 63 -9.32 9.61 21.38
CA ASP A 63 -9.96 8.45 22.03
C ASP A 63 -9.31 7.14 21.62
N ARG A 64 -8.97 7.00 20.33
CA ARG A 64 -8.36 5.76 19.83
C ARG A 64 -6.93 5.59 20.31
N VAL A 65 -6.16 6.68 20.44
CA VAL A 65 -4.82 6.67 21.02
C VAL A 65 -4.86 6.27 22.49
N ALA A 66 -5.81 6.82 23.27
CA ALA A 66 -5.96 6.52 24.69
C ALA A 66 -6.26 5.02 24.96
N ASN A 67 -6.98 4.36 24.05
CA ASN A 67 -7.33 2.93 24.18
C ASN A 67 -6.14 1.94 24.12
N TYR A 68 -4.93 2.38 23.75
CA TYR A 68 -3.76 1.49 23.64
C TYR A 68 -2.90 1.42 24.91
N GLU A 69 -3.25 2.16 25.97
CA GLU A 69 -2.64 2.07 27.32
C GLU A 69 -1.10 2.04 27.31
N GLY A 70 -0.47 3.17 26.96
CA GLY A 70 0.98 3.35 27.04
C GLY A 70 1.43 4.70 26.48
N ALA A 71 2.74 4.87 26.39
CA ALA A 71 3.34 6.10 25.87
C ALA A 71 3.10 6.26 24.37
N VAL A 72 2.96 7.51 23.95
CA VAL A 72 2.76 7.95 22.57
C VAL A 72 4.03 8.64 22.11
N LEU A 73 4.64 8.12 21.06
CA LEU A 73 5.86 8.67 20.48
C LEU A 73 5.50 9.52 19.27
N ILE A 74 5.92 10.79 19.27
CA ILE A 74 5.57 11.77 18.24
C ILE A 74 6.86 12.35 17.67
N ASP A 75 6.95 12.50 16.37
CA ASP A 75 8.12 13.08 15.71
C ASP A 75 8.35 14.57 16.03
N ALA A 76 7.29 15.38 16.11
CA ALA A 76 7.30 16.78 16.56
C ALA A 76 6.14 17.08 17.54
N PRO A 77 6.25 16.69 18.84
CA PRO A 77 5.14 16.78 19.80
C PRO A 77 4.63 18.21 20.03
N GLU A 78 5.50 19.21 19.95
CA GLU A 78 5.16 20.63 20.08
C GLU A 78 4.27 21.16 18.94
N LYS A 79 4.13 20.38 17.85
CA LYS A 79 3.28 20.69 16.70
C LYS A 79 1.98 19.91 16.67
N VAL A 80 1.71 19.11 17.70
CA VAL A 80 0.53 18.25 17.76
C VAL A 80 -0.37 18.69 18.91
N SER A 81 -1.61 19.03 18.56
CA SER A 81 -2.67 19.39 19.51
C SER A 81 -3.74 18.29 19.61
N GLY A 82 -4.58 18.34 20.66
CA GLY A 82 -5.67 17.38 20.84
C GLY A 82 -5.23 16.02 21.41
N LEU A 83 -4.03 15.93 21.96
CA LEU A 83 -3.55 14.72 22.62
C LEU A 83 -4.34 14.45 23.92
N PRO A 84 -4.60 13.18 24.28
CA PRO A 84 -5.24 12.85 25.54
C PRO A 84 -4.42 13.40 26.72
N THR A 85 -5.09 14.01 27.69
CA THR A 85 -4.44 14.67 28.85
C THR A 85 -3.69 13.72 29.76
N ASP A 86 -4.08 12.45 29.73
CA ASP A 86 -3.56 11.33 30.50
C ASP A 86 -2.52 10.50 29.73
N ALA A 87 -2.33 10.77 28.42
CA ALA A 87 -1.33 10.07 27.63
C ALA A 87 0.07 10.60 27.93
N GLU A 88 1.01 9.69 28.17
CA GLU A 88 2.42 10.03 28.25
C GLU A 88 2.98 10.28 26.85
N VAL A 89 3.20 11.55 26.51
CA VAL A 89 3.70 11.97 25.20
C VAL A 89 5.21 12.17 25.26
N ARG A 90 5.93 11.58 24.31
CA ARG A 90 7.39 11.70 24.20
C ARG A 90 7.80 12.03 22.76
N PRO A 91 8.82 12.85 22.53
CA PRO A 91 9.38 13.02 21.19
C PRO A 91 10.04 11.71 20.70
N LEU A 92 10.06 11.49 19.39
CA LEU A 92 10.71 10.34 18.73
C LEU A 92 12.20 10.20 19.09
N THR A 93 12.83 11.33 19.44
CA THR A 93 14.23 11.45 19.84
C THR A 93 14.45 11.35 21.35
N ALA A 94 13.41 11.12 22.16
CA ALA A 94 13.51 11.05 23.62
C ALA A 94 14.46 9.94 24.11
N ASP A 95 14.45 8.80 23.43
CA ASP A 95 15.32 7.66 23.71
C ASP A 95 16.26 7.43 22.50
N PRO A 96 17.57 7.70 22.64
CA PRO A 96 18.53 7.49 21.56
C PRO A 96 18.58 6.05 21.05
N ALA A 97 18.41 5.04 21.90
CA ALA A 97 18.47 3.64 21.49
C ALA A 97 17.26 3.25 20.64
N VAL A 98 16.06 3.72 21.02
CA VAL A 98 14.84 3.56 20.21
C VAL A 98 14.99 4.26 18.87
N PHE A 99 15.50 5.49 18.86
CA PHE A 99 15.66 6.27 17.63
C PHE A 99 16.68 5.63 16.67
N GLU A 100 17.82 5.14 17.18
CA GLU A 100 18.78 4.38 16.36
C GLU A 100 18.17 3.10 15.78
N ALA A 101 17.38 2.36 16.57
CA ALA A 101 16.72 1.16 16.09
C ALA A 101 15.69 1.44 14.98
N LEU A 102 14.95 2.54 15.10
CA LEU A 102 14.02 3.00 14.06
C LEU A 102 14.73 3.42 12.76
N LYS A 103 15.94 3.98 12.87
CA LYS A 103 16.79 4.27 11.70
C LYS A 103 17.43 3.02 11.08
N GLY A 104 17.49 1.91 11.83
CA GLY A 104 17.92 0.60 11.35
C GLY A 104 16.86 -0.12 10.51
N ALA A 105 17.24 -1.27 9.94
CA ALA A 105 16.33 -2.12 9.14
C ALA A 105 15.64 -3.23 9.96
N ASP A 106 16.11 -3.50 11.18
CA ASP A 106 15.60 -4.57 12.03
C ASP A 106 14.33 -4.12 12.77
N GLU A 107 13.20 -4.51 12.19
CA GLU A 107 11.87 -4.22 12.72
C GLU A 107 11.61 -4.86 14.09
N VAL A 108 12.14 -6.05 14.33
CA VAL A 108 11.92 -6.81 15.58
C VAL A 108 12.62 -6.09 16.73
N VAL A 109 13.85 -5.64 16.52
CA VAL A 109 14.61 -4.85 17.51
C VAL A 109 13.91 -3.53 17.81
N ALA A 110 13.49 -2.79 16.78
CA ALA A 110 12.80 -1.51 16.95
C ALA A 110 11.49 -1.66 17.75
N ALA A 111 10.64 -2.62 17.36
CA ALA A 111 9.38 -2.88 18.06
C ALA A 111 9.62 -3.32 19.50
N LYS A 112 10.61 -4.20 19.76
CA LYS A 112 10.96 -4.64 21.11
C LYS A 112 11.37 -3.46 22.00
N LEU A 113 12.28 -2.61 21.55
CA LEU A 113 12.74 -1.45 22.31
C LEU A 113 11.60 -0.47 22.61
N LEU A 114 10.74 -0.19 21.62
CA LEU A 114 9.53 0.61 21.83
C LEU A 114 8.63 0.00 22.92
N ARG A 115 8.41 -1.32 22.88
CA ARG A 115 7.55 -2.00 23.86
C ARG A 115 8.16 -1.97 25.27
N GLU A 116 9.47 -2.18 25.40
CA GLU A 116 10.24 -2.09 26.65
C GLU A 116 10.19 -0.68 27.24
N ALA A 117 10.21 0.35 26.39
CA ALA A 117 10.01 1.75 26.78
C ALA A 117 8.53 2.10 27.07
N ASN A 118 7.63 1.12 27.13
CA ASN A 118 6.18 1.27 27.27
C ASN A 118 5.50 2.10 26.16
N VAL A 119 6.13 2.25 24.99
CA VAL A 119 5.51 2.89 23.82
C VAL A 119 4.55 1.93 23.15
N ARG A 120 3.36 2.43 22.82
CA ARG A 120 2.28 1.64 22.18
C ARG A 120 1.80 2.26 20.87
N VAL A 121 1.94 3.57 20.74
CA VAL A 121 1.48 4.34 19.58
C VAL A 121 2.61 5.21 19.06
N LEU A 122 2.74 5.30 17.73
CA LEU A 122 3.55 6.31 17.06
C LEU A 122 2.63 7.22 16.24
N LEU A 123 2.85 8.53 16.33
CA LEU A 123 2.21 9.54 15.52
C LEU A 123 3.28 10.24 14.66
N LEU A 124 3.10 10.20 13.35
CA LEU A 124 4.08 10.74 12.40
C LEU A 124 3.41 11.73 11.45
N HIS A 125 4.04 12.87 11.19
CA HIS A 125 3.52 13.84 10.24
C HIS A 125 3.63 13.30 8.81
N HIS A 126 2.51 13.14 8.10
CA HIS A 126 2.55 12.59 6.73
C HIS A 126 3.27 13.53 5.75
N GLY A 127 3.28 14.83 6.02
CA GLY A 127 3.99 15.84 5.22
C GLY A 127 5.51 15.66 5.17
N MET A 128 6.07 14.80 6.02
CA MET A 128 7.49 14.46 5.99
C MET A 128 7.89 13.49 4.87
N THR A 129 6.92 12.80 4.26
CA THR A 129 7.17 11.72 3.30
C THR A 129 8.05 12.17 2.13
N GLU A 130 7.87 13.40 1.62
CA GLU A 130 8.66 13.94 0.51
C GLU A 130 10.11 14.27 0.88
N SER A 131 10.37 14.52 2.17
CA SER A 131 11.69 14.90 2.68
C SER A 131 12.51 13.71 3.17
N ILE A 132 11.87 12.55 3.30
CA ILE A 132 12.50 11.32 3.78
C ILE A 132 12.72 10.40 2.58
N ASP A 133 13.97 10.06 2.31
CA ASP A 133 14.27 9.10 1.26
C ASP A 133 13.65 7.75 1.61
N ARG A 134 13.01 7.14 0.61
CA ARG A 134 12.46 5.79 0.73
C ARG A 134 13.60 4.78 0.82
N SER A 135 13.75 4.13 1.98
CA SER A 135 14.86 3.22 2.29
C SER A 135 14.39 1.99 3.07
N GLY A 136 15.32 1.07 3.38
CA GLY A 136 15.01 -0.13 4.16
C GLY A 136 14.81 0.11 5.66
N SER A 137 15.02 1.33 6.17
CA SER A 137 14.86 1.62 7.59
C SER A 137 13.41 1.50 8.05
N VAL A 138 13.20 1.18 9.34
CA VAL A 138 11.85 1.10 9.91
C VAL A 138 11.16 2.46 9.82
N LEU A 139 11.86 3.54 10.18
CA LEU A 139 11.31 4.89 10.18
C LEU A 139 10.90 5.35 8.78
N SER A 140 11.76 5.14 7.78
CA SER A 140 11.42 5.46 6.39
C SER A 140 10.19 4.67 5.95
N ARG A 141 10.13 3.37 6.27
CA ARG A 141 8.95 2.56 5.96
C ARG A 141 7.68 3.04 6.68
N LEU A 142 7.76 3.57 7.90
CA LEU A 142 6.60 4.14 8.58
C LEU A 142 6.09 5.42 7.88
N TYR A 143 6.97 6.33 7.47
CA TYR A 143 6.56 7.55 6.74
C TYR A 143 5.99 7.25 5.35
N HIS A 144 6.66 6.37 4.60
CA HIS A 144 6.20 5.95 3.27
C HIS A 144 5.03 4.97 3.30
N HIS A 145 4.55 4.62 4.50
CA HIS A 145 3.54 3.60 4.70
C HIS A 145 3.89 2.31 3.93
N ASP A 146 5.11 1.80 4.09
CA ASP A 146 5.56 0.54 3.50
C ASP A 146 5.23 -0.67 4.39
N HIS A 147 5.52 -1.88 3.90
CA HIS A 147 5.19 -3.10 4.64
C HIS A 147 6.03 -3.24 5.91
N LEU A 148 5.31 -3.35 7.03
CA LEU A 148 5.79 -3.67 8.37
C LEU A 148 4.83 -4.70 8.97
N GLN A 149 5.35 -5.63 9.77
CA GLN A 149 4.59 -6.71 10.40
C GLN A 149 4.21 -6.42 11.86
N LEU A 150 5.07 -5.68 12.57
CA LEU A 150 4.96 -5.29 13.97
C LEU A 150 4.41 -3.87 14.16
N PHE A 151 4.25 -3.13 13.07
CA PHE A 151 3.59 -1.84 13.05
C PHE A 151 2.33 -1.93 12.21
N SER A 152 1.21 -1.44 12.73
CA SER A 152 -0.03 -1.38 11.95
C SER A 152 -0.60 0.03 12.01
N LEU A 153 -0.78 0.61 10.83
CA LEU A 153 -1.54 1.84 10.68
C LEU A 153 -3.00 1.56 11.06
N PHE A 154 -3.53 2.31 12.01
CA PHE A 154 -4.93 2.18 12.42
C PHE A 154 -5.75 3.44 12.12
N ARG A 155 -5.08 4.56 11.81
CA ARG A 155 -5.73 5.81 11.43
C ARG A 155 -4.81 6.68 10.57
N VAL A 156 -5.43 7.42 9.67
CA VAL A 156 -4.83 8.48 8.87
C VAL A 156 -5.64 9.74 9.18
N GLY A 157 -5.05 10.64 9.95
CA GLY A 157 -5.61 11.97 10.20
C GLY A 157 -5.27 12.94 9.08
N ASP A 158 -5.76 14.18 9.19
CA ASP A 158 -5.50 15.20 8.18
C ASP A 158 -4.00 15.47 7.98
N ASP A 159 -3.19 15.41 9.05
CA ASP A 159 -1.74 15.68 9.02
C ASP A 159 -0.87 14.56 9.64
N LEU A 160 -1.49 13.50 10.19
CA LEU A 160 -0.80 12.47 10.96
C LEU A 160 -1.11 11.04 10.50
N LEU A 161 -0.11 10.18 10.54
CA LEU A 161 -0.21 8.72 10.45
C LEU A 161 -0.16 8.13 11.87
N TYR A 162 -1.09 7.23 12.19
CA TYR A 162 -1.24 6.66 13.52
C TYR A 162 -0.93 5.17 13.47
N TYR A 163 0.23 4.81 14.00
CA TYR A 163 0.69 3.43 14.07
C TYR A 163 0.55 2.88 15.47
N LYS A 164 0.12 1.62 15.59
CA LYS A 164 0.24 0.85 16.82
C LYS A 164 1.45 -0.09 16.73
N VAL A 165 2.12 -0.31 17.85
CA VAL A 165 3.19 -1.32 17.99
C VAL A 165 2.58 -2.63 18.49
N ASN A 166 2.60 -3.64 17.63
CA ASN A 166 2.05 -4.96 17.92
C ASN A 166 2.98 -5.78 18.82
N ASP A 167 2.38 -6.63 19.65
CA ASP A 167 3.11 -7.65 20.43
C ASP A 167 3.70 -8.75 19.55
N ALA A 168 2.98 -9.11 18.50
CA ALA A 168 3.35 -10.15 17.57
C ALA A 168 2.86 -9.77 16.16
N PRO A 169 3.59 -10.19 15.11
CA PRO A 169 3.15 -9.99 13.75
C PRO A 169 1.90 -10.83 13.45
N LEU A 170 0.93 -10.28 12.73
CA LEU A 170 -0.23 -11.06 12.29
C LEU A 170 0.20 -12.07 11.22
N GLN A 171 0.02 -13.37 11.48
CA GLN A 171 0.54 -14.43 10.61
C GLN A 171 -0.53 -15.06 9.72
N PHE A 172 -0.26 -15.24 8.44
CA PHE A 172 -1.09 -16.16 7.63
C PHE A 172 -0.21 -17.21 6.98
N PRO A 173 0.17 -18.26 7.73
CA PRO A 173 1.08 -19.28 7.24
C PRO A 173 0.50 -20.00 6.01
N PRO A 174 1.34 -20.43 5.06
CA PRO A 174 0.88 -21.12 3.85
C PRO A 174 0.00 -22.35 4.13
N GLN A 175 0.28 -23.13 5.18
CA GLN A 175 -0.55 -24.29 5.52
C GLN A 175 -1.96 -23.85 5.94
N LEU A 176 -2.08 -22.78 6.72
CA LEU A 176 -3.38 -22.26 7.14
C LEU A 176 -4.15 -21.69 5.95
N ALA A 177 -3.48 -20.94 5.07
CA ALA A 177 -4.08 -20.43 3.84
C ALA A 177 -4.60 -21.56 2.94
N LYS A 178 -3.84 -22.64 2.77
CA LYS A 178 -4.25 -23.83 2.02
C LYS A 178 -5.49 -24.49 2.63
N LEU A 179 -5.53 -24.65 3.95
CA LEU A 179 -6.69 -25.21 4.65
C LEU A 179 -7.93 -24.31 4.51
N SER A 180 -7.77 -22.99 4.65
CA SER A 180 -8.85 -22.03 4.46
C SER A 180 -9.39 -22.02 3.04
N LEU A 181 -8.53 -22.08 2.02
CA LEU A 181 -8.96 -22.21 0.62
C LEU A 181 -9.68 -23.54 0.36
N GLY A 182 -9.15 -24.65 0.88
CA GLY A 182 -9.80 -25.96 0.80
C GLY A 182 -11.18 -25.95 1.47
N TYR A 183 -11.30 -25.28 2.61
CA TYR A 183 -12.57 -25.07 3.30
C TYR A 183 -13.58 -24.32 2.44
N LEU A 184 -13.21 -23.12 1.95
CA LEU A 184 -14.06 -22.31 1.07
C LEU A 184 -14.50 -23.11 -0.16
N ARG A 185 -13.57 -23.80 -0.82
CA ARG A 185 -13.84 -24.59 -2.03
C ARG A 185 -14.83 -25.72 -1.76
N HIS A 186 -14.63 -26.50 -0.70
CA HIS A 186 -15.56 -27.58 -0.33
C HIS A 186 -16.95 -27.03 -0.03
N ARG A 187 -17.04 -25.95 0.75
CA ARG A 187 -18.31 -25.33 1.12
C ARG A 187 -19.05 -24.74 -0.07
N LEU A 188 -18.35 -24.03 -0.96
CA LEU A 188 -18.92 -23.50 -2.20
C LEU A 188 -19.35 -24.61 -3.16
N MET A 189 -18.73 -25.79 -3.11
CA MET A 189 -19.18 -27.00 -3.83
C MET A 189 -20.33 -27.74 -3.12
N ARG A 190 -20.86 -27.23 -2.00
CA ARG A 190 -21.83 -27.91 -1.13
C ARG A 190 -21.36 -29.28 -0.62
N LYS A 191 -20.05 -29.45 -0.48
CA LYS A 191 -19.43 -30.62 0.12
C LYS A 191 -19.18 -30.40 1.61
N PRO A 192 -19.00 -31.48 2.40
CA PRO A 192 -18.58 -31.35 3.79
C PRO A 192 -17.29 -30.52 3.92
N PRO A 193 -17.22 -29.59 4.90
CA PRO A 193 -16.04 -28.75 5.09
C PRO A 193 -14.80 -29.56 5.43
N VAL A 194 -13.64 -29.04 5.03
CA VAL A 194 -12.34 -29.51 5.53
C VAL A 194 -12.25 -29.19 7.02
N LYS A 195 -11.72 -30.12 7.83
CA LYS A 195 -11.50 -29.85 9.27
C LYS A 195 -10.44 -28.77 9.44
N LEU A 196 -10.80 -27.68 10.09
CA LEU A 196 -9.87 -26.60 10.44
C LEU A 196 -9.26 -26.83 11.83
N PRO A 197 -8.01 -26.41 12.05
CA PRO A 197 -7.43 -26.36 13.38
C PRO A 197 -8.11 -25.25 14.21
N ASN A 198 -8.22 -25.46 15.52
CA ASN A 198 -8.70 -24.43 16.45
C ASN A 198 -7.52 -23.51 16.80
N ILE A 199 -7.37 -22.42 16.06
CA ILE A 199 -6.28 -21.44 16.24
C ILE A 199 -6.92 -20.08 16.54
N GLU A 200 -6.47 -19.47 17.64
CA GLU A 200 -6.84 -18.10 17.99
C GLU A 200 -6.01 -17.10 17.17
N SER A 201 -6.65 -16.02 16.72
CA SER A 201 -5.94 -14.91 16.07
C SER A 201 -5.18 -14.09 17.10
N GLU A 202 -4.02 -13.55 16.74
CA GLU A 202 -3.16 -12.72 17.59
C GLU A 202 -3.89 -11.47 18.11
N ASN A 203 -4.94 -11.01 17.42
CA ASN A 203 -5.80 -9.89 17.83
C ASN A 203 -7.23 -10.33 18.22
N LYS A 204 -7.45 -11.62 18.50
CA LYS A 204 -8.74 -12.23 18.88
C LYS A 204 -9.85 -12.11 17.82
N SER A 205 -9.51 -11.74 16.59
CA SER A 205 -10.45 -11.67 15.48
C SER A 205 -9.81 -12.09 14.16
N TRP A 206 -10.51 -12.93 13.42
CA TRP A 206 -10.14 -13.30 12.06
C TRP A 206 -10.88 -12.40 11.08
N THR A 207 -10.14 -11.62 10.32
CA THR A 207 -10.68 -10.73 9.28
C THR A 207 -10.14 -11.14 7.93
N PHE A 208 -11.03 -11.41 6.98
CA PHE A 208 -10.67 -11.85 5.64
C PHE A 208 -11.38 -11.04 4.56
N MET A 209 -10.69 -10.87 3.43
CA MET A 209 -11.32 -10.64 2.15
C MET A 209 -11.14 -11.89 1.29
N ALA A 210 -12.10 -12.20 0.43
CA ALA A 210 -11.98 -13.26 -0.55
C ALA A 210 -12.54 -12.81 -1.90
N SER A 211 -11.94 -13.32 -2.98
CA SER A 211 -12.41 -13.07 -4.35
C SER A 211 -12.50 -14.38 -5.13
N ILE A 212 -13.56 -14.52 -5.93
CA ILE A 212 -13.66 -15.57 -6.94
C ILE A 212 -13.26 -14.99 -8.30
N ARG A 213 -12.40 -15.68 -9.03
CA ARG A 213 -11.95 -15.26 -10.36
C ARG A 213 -12.25 -16.28 -11.43
N GLY A 214 -12.74 -15.78 -12.56
CA GLY A 214 -12.94 -16.52 -13.80
C GLY A 214 -12.56 -15.65 -14.99
N TYR A 215 -11.95 -16.25 -16.02
CA TYR A 215 -11.63 -15.58 -17.29
C TYR A 215 -10.87 -14.25 -17.15
N GLY A 216 -9.97 -14.15 -16.17
CA GLY A 216 -9.16 -12.95 -15.93
C GLY A 216 -9.83 -11.82 -15.15
N GLN A 217 -11.07 -12.01 -14.68
CA GLN A 217 -11.80 -11.01 -13.89
C GLN A 217 -12.33 -11.59 -12.59
N GLU A 218 -12.48 -10.73 -11.58
CA GLU A 218 -13.19 -11.05 -10.34
C GLU A 218 -14.72 -11.10 -10.58
N GLN A 219 -15.31 -12.23 -10.23
CA GLN A 219 -16.73 -12.52 -10.39
C GLN A 219 -17.52 -12.22 -9.10
N ALA A 220 -16.89 -12.45 -7.95
CA ALA A 220 -17.45 -12.18 -6.64
C ALA A 220 -16.34 -11.73 -5.69
N VAL A 221 -16.69 -10.85 -4.75
CA VAL A 221 -15.83 -10.39 -3.66
C VAL A 221 -16.67 -10.39 -2.38
N ALA A 222 -16.06 -10.82 -1.28
CA ALA A 222 -16.64 -10.82 0.06
C ALA A 222 -15.62 -10.35 1.11
N PHE A 223 -16.14 -9.88 2.22
CA PHE A 223 -15.40 -9.53 3.43
C PHE A 223 -16.12 -10.13 4.63
N ALA A 224 -15.35 -10.69 5.56
CA ALA A 224 -15.88 -11.30 6.76
C ALA A 224 -15.00 -11.00 7.95
N GLN A 225 -15.62 -10.95 9.13
CA GLN A 225 -14.92 -10.79 10.40
C GLN A 225 -15.62 -11.59 11.50
N ASP A 226 -14.88 -12.50 12.14
CA ASP A 226 -15.39 -13.29 13.26
C ASP A 226 -14.33 -13.46 14.35
N ARG A 227 -14.70 -14.03 15.51
CA ARG A 227 -13.75 -14.40 16.57
C ARG A 227 -13.03 -15.71 16.26
N THR A 228 -13.64 -16.56 15.44
CA THR A 228 -13.14 -17.88 15.05
C THR A 228 -12.78 -17.91 13.57
N LEU A 229 -11.76 -18.70 13.22
CA LEU A 229 -11.37 -18.88 11.82
C LEU A 229 -12.53 -19.45 10.99
N GLN A 230 -13.23 -20.45 11.55
CA GLN A 230 -14.34 -21.10 10.88
C GLN A 230 -15.52 -20.15 10.65
N GLY A 231 -15.90 -19.35 11.64
CA GLY A 231 -16.98 -18.38 11.52
C GLY A 231 -16.72 -17.36 10.42
N ALA A 232 -15.50 -16.82 10.34
CA ALA A 232 -15.12 -15.86 9.30
C ALA A 232 -15.18 -16.51 7.90
N LEU A 233 -14.71 -17.75 7.75
CA LEU A 233 -14.77 -18.46 6.47
C LEU A 233 -16.20 -18.81 6.05
N GLU A 234 -17.10 -19.10 7.00
CA GLU A 234 -18.51 -19.32 6.67
C GLU A 234 -19.23 -18.06 6.21
N GLU A 235 -18.97 -16.92 6.84
CA GLU A 235 -19.49 -15.64 6.36
C GLU A 235 -18.98 -15.36 4.94
N LEU A 236 -17.70 -15.63 4.64
CA LEU A 236 -17.18 -15.52 3.26
C LEU A 236 -17.92 -16.42 2.28
N VAL A 237 -18.21 -17.68 2.61
CA VAL A 237 -18.95 -18.59 1.72
C VAL A 237 -20.31 -17.98 1.35
N VAL A 238 -21.08 -17.56 2.36
CA VAL A 238 -22.42 -17.00 2.16
C VAL A 238 -22.36 -15.72 1.32
N ASP A 239 -21.44 -14.81 1.63
CA ASP A 239 -21.34 -13.54 0.92
C ASP A 239 -20.76 -13.70 -0.49
N LEU A 240 -19.85 -14.66 -0.74
CA LEU A 240 -19.37 -14.98 -2.09
C LEU A 240 -20.49 -15.54 -2.97
N GLU A 241 -21.28 -16.50 -2.47
CA GLU A 241 -22.43 -17.03 -3.21
C GLU A 241 -23.47 -15.94 -3.51
N ARG A 242 -23.80 -15.12 -2.51
CA ARG A 242 -24.74 -13.99 -2.66
C ARG A 242 -24.23 -12.98 -3.68
N SER A 243 -22.95 -12.62 -3.62
CA SER A 243 -22.29 -11.67 -4.51
C SER A 243 -22.28 -12.21 -5.95
N HIS A 244 -21.91 -13.49 -6.13
CA HIS A 244 -21.93 -14.18 -7.41
C HIS A 244 -23.33 -14.20 -8.03
N ARG A 245 -24.34 -14.64 -7.26
CA ARG A 245 -25.73 -14.69 -7.72
C ARG A 245 -26.21 -13.35 -8.24
N ARG A 246 -25.92 -12.27 -7.50
CA ARG A 246 -26.35 -10.91 -7.85
C ARG A 246 -25.67 -10.36 -9.11
N ARG A 247 -24.45 -10.80 -9.42
CA ARG A 247 -23.59 -10.18 -10.45
C ARG A 247 -23.41 -11.01 -11.70
N ILE A 248 -23.44 -12.33 -11.57
CA ILE A 248 -22.98 -13.25 -12.60
C ILE A 248 -24.15 -14.10 -13.09
N GLU A 249 -24.90 -14.70 -12.16
CA GLU A 249 -26.07 -15.53 -12.51
C GLU A 249 -27.18 -14.74 -13.21
N VAL A 250 -27.39 -13.47 -12.83
CA VAL A 250 -28.36 -12.56 -13.50
C VAL A 250 -28.04 -12.36 -15.00
N HIS A 251 -26.79 -12.56 -15.41
CA HIS A 251 -26.36 -12.49 -16.81
C HIS A 251 -26.36 -13.87 -17.51
N GLY A 252 -27.11 -14.84 -16.98
CA GLY A 252 -27.30 -16.16 -17.59
C GLY A 252 -26.15 -17.16 -17.35
N ARG A 253 -25.26 -16.88 -16.41
CA ARG A 253 -24.19 -17.80 -15.99
C ARG A 253 -24.71 -18.81 -14.98
N ARG A 254 -23.99 -19.93 -14.84
CA ARG A 254 -24.36 -21.02 -13.93
C ARG A 254 -24.23 -20.59 -12.46
N PRO A 255 -24.96 -21.23 -11.54
CA PRO A 255 -24.73 -21.06 -10.11
C PRO A 255 -23.28 -21.31 -9.71
N LEU A 256 -22.79 -20.56 -8.71
CA LEU A 256 -21.37 -20.64 -8.28
C LEU A 256 -20.92 -22.08 -7.97
N HIS A 257 -21.75 -22.85 -7.28
CA HIS A 257 -21.46 -24.24 -6.90
C HIS A 257 -21.26 -25.18 -8.09
N ASP A 258 -21.82 -24.87 -9.26
CA ASP A 258 -21.70 -25.66 -10.48
C ASP A 258 -20.43 -25.34 -11.29
N GLU A 259 -19.78 -24.20 -11.03
CA GLU A 259 -18.62 -23.75 -11.79
C GLU A 259 -17.37 -23.47 -10.96
N ILE A 260 -17.46 -23.44 -9.62
CA ILE A 260 -16.32 -23.18 -8.73
C ILE A 260 -15.11 -24.08 -8.98
N ALA A 261 -15.30 -25.28 -9.54
CA ALA A 261 -14.22 -26.18 -9.96
C ALA A 261 -13.26 -25.55 -10.98
N ASP A 262 -13.79 -24.69 -11.86
CA ASP A 262 -13.05 -24.04 -12.95
C ASP A 262 -12.56 -22.63 -12.55
N LEU A 263 -13.00 -22.13 -11.39
CA LEU A 263 -12.70 -20.80 -10.89
C LEU A 263 -11.57 -20.82 -9.85
N ARG A 264 -10.86 -19.70 -9.74
CA ARG A 264 -9.84 -19.50 -8.71
C ARG A 264 -10.41 -18.77 -7.51
N ILE A 265 -9.91 -19.11 -6.33
CA ILE A 265 -10.24 -18.47 -5.06
C ILE A 265 -9.00 -17.74 -4.56
N GLU A 266 -9.15 -16.44 -4.35
CA GLU A 266 -8.21 -15.62 -3.60
C GLU A 266 -8.68 -15.50 -2.16
N ILE A 267 -7.78 -15.68 -1.20
CA ILE A 267 -8.02 -15.39 0.20
C ILE A 267 -6.96 -14.43 0.73
N GLN A 268 -7.43 -13.44 1.47
CA GLN A 268 -6.62 -12.32 1.95
C GLN A 268 -6.86 -12.13 3.44
N ARG A 269 -5.88 -12.48 4.27
CA ARG A 269 -5.94 -12.15 5.70
C ARG A 269 -5.71 -10.65 5.84
N VAL A 270 -6.67 -9.93 6.38
CA VAL A 270 -6.52 -8.50 6.69
C VAL A 270 -5.60 -8.34 7.88
N VAL A 271 -4.48 -7.65 7.69
CA VAL A 271 -3.48 -7.38 8.74
C VAL A 271 -3.51 -5.93 9.22
N GLU A 272 -4.06 -5.04 8.42
CA GLU A 272 -4.13 -3.62 8.73
C GLU A 272 -5.46 -3.05 8.26
N ARG A 273 -6.06 -2.19 9.08
CA ARG A 273 -7.28 -1.43 8.78
C ARG A 273 -7.08 -0.03 9.33
N ALA A 274 -6.84 0.93 8.45
CA ALA A 274 -6.61 2.31 8.86
C ALA A 274 -7.82 3.17 8.49
N TYR A 275 -8.48 3.74 9.50
CA TYR A 275 -9.54 4.71 9.26
C TYR A 275 -8.95 5.98 8.66
N ILE A 276 -9.50 6.43 7.54
CA ILE A 276 -9.04 7.64 6.85
C ILE A 276 -9.95 8.79 7.27
N GLU A 277 -9.40 9.94 7.63
CA GLU A 277 -10.12 11.21 7.82
C GLU A 277 -10.11 12.08 6.56
N PRO A 278 -8.94 12.40 5.96
CA PRO A 278 -8.90 13.28 4.81
C PRO A 278 -9.62 12.66 3.61
N ARG A 279 -10.63 13.38 3.11
CA ARG A 279 -11.49 12.95 1.98
C ARG A 279 -11.18 13.67 0.67
N SER A 280 -10.16 14.54 0.65
CA SER A 280 -9.83 15.29 -0.56
C SER A 280 -9.32 14.34 -1.65
N GLU A 281 -9.68 14.64 -2.89
CA GLU A 281 -9.33 13.79 -4.03
C GLU A 281 -7.81 13.74 -4.25
N SER A 282 -7.13 14.87 -4.04
CA SER A 282 -5.66 14.96 -4.11
C SER A 282 -4.99 14.08 -3.06
N PHE A 283 -5.46 14.13 -1.81
CA PHE A 283 -4.92 13.30 -0.73
C PHE A 283 -5.14 11.81 -1.03
N LEU A 284 -6.37 11.41 -1.34
CA LEU A 284 -6.67 9.99 -1.60
C LEU A 284 -5.85 9.47 -2.78
N GLN A 285 -5.60 10.29 -3.80
CA GLN A 285 -4.81 9.92 -4.96
C GLN A 285 -3.30 9.77 -4.65
N SER A 286 -2.75 10.57 -3.72
CA SER A 286 -1.34 10.45 -3.32
C SER A 286 -1.11 9.36 -2.27
N TYR A 287 -2.06 9.17 -1.37
CA TYR A 287 -1.97 8.18 -0.29
C TYR A 287 -2.19 6.76 -0.78
N TRP A 288 -3.18 6.53 -1.64
CA TRP A 288 -3.67 5.17 -1.92
C TRP A 288 -2.78 4.43 -2.91
N GLU A 289 -2.15 3.34 -2.45
CA GLU A 289 -1.33 2.52 -3.32
C GLU A 289 -2.17 1.52 -4.12
N MET A 290 -2.40 1.85 -5.40
CA MET A 290 -3.16 0.99 -6.32
C MET A 290 -2.54 -0.40 -6.43
N GLY A 291 -3.37 -1.42 -6.25
CA GLY A 291 -2.92 -2.81 -6.34
C GLY A 291 -2.59 -3.45 -5.00
N ILE A 292 -2.39 -2.63 -3.96
CA ILE A 292 -1.96 -3.06 -2.63
C ILE A 292 -3.02 -2.72 -1.60
N ASP A 293 -3.38 -1.44 -1.50
CA ASP A 293 -4.35 -1.00 -0.51
C ASP A 293 -5.77 -1.36 -0.97
N GLY A 294 -6.42 -2.23 -0.21
CA GLY A 294 -7.85 -2.49 -0.31
C GLY A 294 -8.67 -1.40 0.37
N ALA A 295 -9.97 -1.37 0.08
CA ALA A 295 -10.92 -0.47 0.74
C ALA A 295 -11.92 -1.28 1.56
N TYR A 296 -12.30 -0.72 2.72
CA TYR A 296 -13.53 -1.06 3.42
C TYR A 296 -14.31 0.24 3.67
N MET A 297 -15.60 0.25 3.40
CA MET A 297 -16.43 1.44 3.63
C MET A 297 -17.82 1.09 4.10
N MET A 298 -18.43 2.00 4.87
CA MET A 298 -19.81 1.92 5.30
C MET A 298 -20.50 3.27 5.13
N THR A 299 -21.79 3.28 4.83
CA THR A 299 -22.59 4.52 4.85
C THR A 299 -22.65 5.10 6.26
N ALA A 300 -23.00 6.38 6.36
CA ALA A 300 -23.16 7.07 7.64
C ALA A 300 -24.19 6.39 8.56
N ASP A 301 -25.25 5.82 7.99
CA ASP A 301 -26.27 5.06 8.72
C ASP A 301 -25.87 3.60 9.00
N GLN A 302 -24.66 3.20 8.58
CA GLN A 302 -24.06 1.87 8.73
C GLN A 302 -24.88 0.71 8.12
N LYS A 303 -25.88 1.00 7.29
CA LYS A 303 -26.72 -0.04 6.67
C LYS A 303 -26.09 -0.68 5.46
N GLU A 304 -25.29 0.07 4.72
CA GLU A 304 -24.60 -0.41 3.54
C GLU A 304 -23.11 -0.51 3.82
N ARG A 305 -22.51 -1.65 3.46
CA ARG A 305 -21.07 -1.89 3.58
C ARG A 305 -20.51 -2.35 2.25
N SER A 306 -19.28 -1.96 1.94
CA SER A 306 -18.55 -2.51 0.82
C SER A 306 -17.10 -2.75 1.15
N SER A 307 -16.50 -3.68 0.40
CA SER A 307 -15.09 -3.99 0.46
C SER A 307 -14.57 -4.29 -0.94
N LEU A 308 -13.32 -3.92 -1.19
CA LEU A 308 -12.64 -4.29 -2.41
C LEU A 308 -11.15 -4.47 -2.12
N PRO A 309 -10.56 -5.64 -2.44
CA PRO A 309 -9.14 -5.82 -2.25
C PRO A 309 -8.34 -5.05 -3.29
N GLY A 310 -7.14 -4.57 -2.90
CA GLY A 310 -6.27 -3.78 -3.76
C GLY A 310 -5.91 -4.50 -5.06
N SER A 311 -5.80 -5.84 -5.04
CA SER A 311 -5.51 -6.67 -6.22
C SER A 311 -6.48 -6.48 -7.38
N VAL A 312 -7.71 -6.02 -7.13
CA VAL A 312 -8.70 -5.73 -8.17
C VAL A 312 -8.31 -4.53 -9.03
N SER A 313 -7.51 -3.60 -8.52
CA SER A 313 -7.01 -2.48 -9.32
C SER A 313 -6.20 -2.97 -10.53
N PHE A 314 -5.42 -4.04 -10.37
CA PHE A 314 -4.66 -4.62 -11.50
C PHE A 314 -5.58 -5.34 -12.49
N THR A 315 -6.54 -6.13 -12.02
CA THR A 315 -7.40 -6.90 -12.93
C THR A 315 -8.42 -6.05 -13.68
N ARG A 316 -8.80 -4.90 -13.11
CA ARG A 316 -9.67 -3.91 -13.75
C ARG A 316 -8.92 -2.75 -14.41
N SER A 317 -7.58 -2.74 -14.40
CA SER A 317 -6.77 -1.62 -14.89
C SER A 317 -7.16 -0.25 -14.28
N ILE A 318 -7.53 -0.24 -12.99
CA ILE A 318 -7.89 0.99 -12.27
C ILE A 318 -6.61 1.70 -11.85
N ARG A 319 -6.46 2.96 -12.25
CA ARG A 319 -5.23 3.76 -12.03
C ARG A 319 -5.37 4.88 -10.99
N GLY A 320 -6.56 5.08 -10.43
CA GLY A 320 -6.82 6.20 -9.52
C GLY A 320 -7.74 5.84 -8.37
N ALA A 321 -7.51 6.50 -7.23
CA ALA A 321 -8.19 6.21 -5.96
C ALA A 321 -9.71 6.42 -6.07
N ASP A 322 -10.18 7.51 -6.68
CA ASP A 322 -11.62 7.76 -6.86
C ASP A 322 -12.29 6.64 -7.67
N ASN A 323 -11.66 6.18 -8.76
CA ASN A 323 -12.19 5.09 -9.57
C ASN A 323 -12.21 3.76 -8.81
N PHE A 324 -11.18 3.50 -7.98
CA PHE A 324 -11.12 2.32 -7.13
C PHE A 324 -12.23 2.33 -6.07
N LEU A 325 -12.41 3.45 -5.39
CA LEU A 325 -13.45 3.60 -4.38
C LEU A 325 -14.86 3.54 -4.98
N ARG A 326 -15.07 4.10 -6.18
CA ARG A 326 -16.34 3.93 -6.94
C ARG A 326 -16.59 2.46 -7.26
N ALA A 327 -15.54 1.73 -7.66
CA ALA A 327 -15.63 0.31 -7.93
C ALA A 327 -15.96 -0.49 -6.66
N ALA A 328 -15.42 -0.09 -5.50
CA ALA A 328 -15.75 -0.67 -4.20
C ALA A 328 -17.20 -0.38 -3.78
N ALA A 329 -17.67 0.87 -3.89
CA ALA A 329 -19.07 1.21 -3.63
C ALA A 329 -20.03 0.42 -4.54
N LYS A 330 -19.71 0.31 -5.83
CA LYS A 330 -20.43 -0.57 -6.77
C LYS A 330 -20.32 -2.04 -6.38
N GLN A 331 -19.22 -2.49 -5.77
CA GLN A 331 -19.04 -3.85 -5.26
C GLN A 331 -20.01 -4.14 -4.08
N GLY A 332 -20.25 -3.17 -3.21
CA GLY A 332 -21.23 -3.30 -2.13
C GLY A 332 -22.69 -3.06 -2.54
N ALA A 333 -22.94 -2.69 -3.80
CA ALA A 333 -24.24 -2.21 -4.27
C ALA A 333 -24.76 -1.03 -3.42
N MET A 334 -23.85 -0.13 -3.03
CA MET A 334 -24.19 1.05 -2.25
C MET A 334 -25.06 1.99 -3.11
N SER A 335 -26.05 2.62 -2.47
CA SER A 335 -26.97 3.55 -3.12
C SER A 335 -26.24 4.79 -3.65
N GLU A 336 -25.28 5.29 -2.89
CA GLU A 336 -24.41 6.37 -3.33
C GLU A 336 -23.20 5.88 -4.12
N ARG A 337 -22.83 6.64 -5.16
CA ARG A 337 -21.65 6.32 -5.99
C ARG A 337 -20.34 6.76 -5.35
N ARG A 338 -20.37 7.70 -4.41
CA ARG A 338 -19.20 8.29 -3.73
C ARG A 338 -19.43 8.44 -2.21
N PRO A 339 -19.82 7.38 -1.49
CA PRO A 339 -20.20 7.47 -0.08
C PRO A 339 -19.07 8.01 0.82
N TRP A 340 -17.81 7.74 0.48
CA TRP A 340 -16.66 8.23 1.24
C TRP A 340 -16.48 9.76 1.22
N ARG A 341 -17.20 10.49 0.37
CA ARG A 341 -17.18 11.96 0.39
C ARG A 341 -17.99 12.53 1.54
N ASP A 342 -18.96 11.77 2.07
CA ASP A 342 -19.59 12.11 3.33
C ASP A 342 -18.60 11.89 4.47
N LYS A 343 -18.37 12.94 5.28
CA LYS A 343 -17.48 12.87 6.44
C LYS A 343 -18.00 11.92 7.52
N SER A 344 -19.31 11.68 7.53
CA SER A 344 -19.97 10.77 8.46
C SER A 344 -19.89 9.31 8.01
N ALA A 345 -19.53 9.06 6.75
CA ALA A 345 -19.32 7.72 6.25
C ALA A 345 -17.98 7.15 6.73
N HIS A 346 -17.96 5.84 6.91
CA HIS A 346 -16.78 5.12 7.33
C HIS A 346 -15.96 4.73 6.10
N LEU A 347 -14.65 5.02 6.10
CA LEU A 347 -13.71 4.55 5.08
C LEU A 347 -12.40 4.15 5.74
N GLU A 348 -11.93 2.99 5.36
CA GLU A 348 -10.64 2.46 5.75
C GLU A 348 -9.84 2.02 4.52
N SER A 349 -8.52 2.23 4.57
CA SER A 349 -7.57 1.45 3.78
C SER A 349 -7.29 0.13 4.49
N VAL A 350 -7.02 -0.90 3.70
CA VAL A 350 -6.83 -2.27 4.18
C VAL A 350 -5.58 -2.87 3.56
N ARG A 351 -4.71 -3.46 4.37
CA ARG A 351 -3.60 -4.29 3.90
C ARG A 351 -3.77 -5.74 4.27
N THR A 352 -3.26 -6.61 3.39
CA THR A 352 -3.53 -8.04 3.47
C THR A 352 -2.30 -8.91 3.25
N ILE A 353 -2.31 -10.11 3.82
CA ILE A 353 -1.47 -11.23 3.40
C ILE A 353 -2.29 -12.06 2.44
N HIS A 354 -1.84 -12.19 1.19
CA HIS A 354 -2.65 -12.64 0.08
C HIS A 354 -2.17 -13.97 -0.49
N TYR A 355 -3.09 -14.94 -0.60
CA TYR A 355 -2.85 -16.18 -1.32
C TYR A 355 -3.93 -16.44 -2.36
N ILE A 356 -3.55 -17.11 -3.44
CA ILE A 356 -4.44 -17.63 -4.47
C ILE A 356 -4.21 -19.13 -4.65
N ASP A 357 -5.27 -19.87 -4.90
CA ASP A 357 -5.15 -21.27 -5.31
C ASP A 357 -4.67 -21.42 -6.76
N GLY A 358 -4.02 -22.56 -7.04
CA GLY A 358 -3.61 -22.87 -8.40
C GLY A 358 -4.78 -23.24 -9.33
N PRO A 359 -4.51 -23.40 -10.63
CA PRO A 359 -5.55 -23.71 -11.61
C PRO A 359 -6.24 -25.05 -11.30
N LYS A 360 -7.54 -25.06 -10.98
CA LYS A 360 -8.31 -26.23 -10.49
C LYS A 360 -8.11 -26.54 -8.99
N GLY A 361 -7.56 -25.60 -8.22
CA GLY A 361 -7.37 -25.73 -6.78
C GLY A 361 -6.14 -26.54 -6.37
N ASP A 362 -5.20 -26.79 -7.29
CA ASP A 362 -3.95 -27.48 -7.02
C ASP A 362 -2.82 -26.51 -6.65
N GLY A 363 -2.29 -26.63 -5.43
CA GLY A 363 -1.21 -25.74 -4.98
C GLY A 363 -1.69 -24.36 -4.52
N LEU A 364 -0.71 -23.55 -4.13
CA LEU A 364 -0.90 -22.28 -3.44
C LEU A 364 0.18 -21.30 -3.91
N ALA A 365 -0.22 -20.12 -4.35
CA ALA A 365 0.69 -19.05 -4.67
C ALA A 365 0.51 -17.90 -3.67
N TYR A 366 1.62 -17.46 -3.08
CA TYR A 366 1.65 -16.24 -2.29
C TYR A 366 1.75 -15.04 -3.23
N LEU A 367 0.85 -14.07 -3.05
CA LEU A 367 0.85 -12.83 -3.81
C LEU A 367 1.46 -11.74 -2.94
N TYR A 368 2.53 -11.13 -3.43
CA TYR A 368 3.31 -10.10 -2.76
C TYR A 368 3.52 -8.88 -3.66
N ARG A 369 3.99 -7.79 -3.05
CA ARG A 369 4.34 -6.55 -3.74
C ARG A 369 5.64 -6.68 -4.51
N GLY A 370 5.61 -6.39 -5.81
CA GLY A 370 6.82 -6.24 -6.63
C GLY A 370 7.53 -7.56 -6.95
N VAL A 371 8.77 -7.70 -6.47
CA VAL A 371 9.66 -8.84 -6.70
C VAL A 371 9.59 -9.78 -5.49
N PRO A 372 9.61 -11.11 -5.66
CA PRO A 372 9.50 -12.03 -4.53
C PRO A 372 10.60 -11.73 -3.53
N ALA A 373 10.26 -11.74 -2.24
CA ALA A 373 11.27 -11.64 -1.20
C ALA A 373 12.20 -12.86 -1.29
N PHE A 374 13.39 -12.66 -1.87
CA PHE A 374 14.44 -13.67 -1.86
C PHE A 374 15.17 -13.59 -0.52
N PRO A 375 15.38 -14.72 0.18
CA PRO A 375 16.19 -14.72 1.40
C PRO A 375 17.56 -14.10 1.11
N MET A 376 18.02 -13.15 1.91
CA MET A 376 19.32 -12.48 1.69
C MET A 376 20.49 -13.47 1.59
N LYS A 377 20.40 -14.62 2.27
CA LYS A 377 21.36 -15.74 2.14
C LYS A 377 21.49 -16.31 0.71
N GLN A 378 20.49 -16.09 -0.15
CA GLN A 378 20.50 -16.48 -1.56
C GLN A 378 21.03 -15.35 -2.47
N VAL A 379 21.15 -14.12 -1.95
CA VAL A 379 21.74 -12.96 -2.64
C VAL A 379 23.22 -12.91 -2.31
N THR A 380 24.02 -13.63 -3.09
CA THR A 380 25.47 -13.73 -2.94
C THR A 380 26.14 -13.11 -4.16
N VAL A 381 27.43 -12.74 -4.07
CA VAL A 381 28.20 -12.28 -5.24
C VAL A 381 28.15 -13.33 -6.36
N ALA A 382 28.20 -14.62 -6.01
CA ALA A 382 28.12 -15.71 -6.98
C ALA A 382 26.75 -15.75 -7.69
N SER A 383 25.64 -15.67 -6.95
CA SER A 383 24.30 -15.67 -7.57
C SER A 383 24.01 -14.40 -8.37
N MET A 384 24.55 -13.25 -7.95
CA MET A 384 24.49 -12.01 -8.74
C MET A 384 25.28 -12.11 -10.05
N LYS A 385 26.51 -12.65 -10.02
CA LYS A 385 27.29 -12.94 -11.23
C LYS A 385 26.56 -13.90 -12.17
N GLN A 386 25.97 -14.97 -11.63
CA GLN A 386 25.16 -15.90 -12.41
C GLN A 386 23.90 -15.25 -12.99
N ALA A 387 23.25 -14.35 -12.26
CA ALA A 387 22.12 -13.59 -12.78
C ALA A 387 22.53 -12.70 -13.96
N VAL A 388 23.69 -12.06 -13.90
CA VAL A 388 24.26 -11.28 -15.03
C VAL A 388 24.57 -12.19 -16.23
N ILE A 389 25.16 -13.37 -16.00
CA ILE A 389 25.43 -14.34 -17.07
C ILE A 389 24.12 -14.81 -17.70
N HIS A 390 23.15 -15.29 -16.92
CA HIS A 390 21.85 -15.74 -17.44
C HIS A 390 21.11 -14.64 -18.20
N ALA A 391 21.23 -13.39 -17.74
CA ALA A 391 20.71 -12.23 -18.41
C ALA A 391 21.39 -11.97 -19.77
N GLY A 392 22.72 -12.12 -19.83
CA GLY A 392 23.50 -12.07 -21.07
C GLY A 392 23.16 -13.21 -22.03
N ASP A 393 23.07 -14.44 -21.53
CA ASP A 393 22.68 -15.62 -22.31
C ASP A 393 21.29 -15.45 -22.92
N TRP A 394 20.34 -14.97 -22.12
CA TRP A 394 19.00 -14.65 -22.60
C TRP A 394 19.04 -13.55 -23.68
N TYR A 395 19.81 -12.48 -23.46
CA TYR A 395 19.94 -11.37 -24.41
C TYR A 395 20.50 -11.85 -25.76
N LEU A 396 21.55 -12.67 -25.73
CA LEU A 396 22.16 -13.27 -26.94
C LEU A 396 21.19 -14.23 -27.64
N ALA A 397 20.47 -15.07 -26.88
CA ALA A 397 19.50 -16.02 -27.43
C ALA A 397 18.28 -15.34 -28.07
N ASN A 398 17.97 -14.10 -27.68
CA ASN A 398 16.83 -13.33 -28.18
C ASN A 398 17.24 -12.18 -29.12
N MET A 399 18.53 -12.09 -29.48
CA MET A 399 19.02 -11.11 -30.44
C MET A 399 18.62 -11.51 -31.86
N HIS A 400 17.96 -10.61 -32.57
CA HIS A 400 17.68 -10.77 -33.98
C HIS A 400 19.01 -10.82 -34.77
N PRO A 401 19.10 -11.55 -35.89
CA PRO A 401 20.30 -11.60 -36.74
C PRO A 401 20.84 -10.23 -37.18
N GLU A 402 19.97 -9.22 -37.24
CA GLU A 402 20.32 -7.83 -37.60
C GLU A 402 20.80 -6.99 -36.39
N GLY A 403 21.00 -7.61 -35.22
CA GLY A 403 21.61 -6.98 -34.04
C GLY A 403 20.66 -6.21 -33.11
N TYR A 404 19.34 -6.23 -33.36
CA TYR A 404 18.34 -5.66 -32.44
C TYR A 404 17.57 -6.73 -31.67
N ILE A 405 16.84 -6.32 -30.65
CA ILE A 405 15.91 -7.19 -29.91
C ILE A 405 14.49 -6.79 -30.28
N VAL A 406 13.67 -7.78 -30.64
CA VAL A 406 12.25 -7.56 -30.93
C VAL A 406 11.46 -7.60 -29.62
N TYR A 407 10.99 -6.43 -29.18
CA TYR A 407 10.03 -6.36 -28.09
C TYR A 407 8.68 -6.88 -28.59
N LYS A 408 8.26 -8.05 -28.10
CA LYS A 408 6.89 -8.51 -28.33
C LYS A 408 5.94 -7.61 -27.55
N MET A 409 5.12 -6.87 -28.28
CA MET A 409 3.97 -6.12 -27.77
C MET A 409 2.72 -6.82 -28.31
N TRP A 410 1.72 -7.05 -27.46
CA TRP A 410 0.38 -7.48 -27.87
C TRP A 410 -0.56 -6.28 -27.82
N PRO A 411 -0.86 -5.62 -28.96
CA PRO A 411 -1.63 -4.37 -28.96
C PRO A 411 -3.07 -4.54 -28.48
N SER A 412 -3.68 -5.72 -28.73
CA SER A 412 -5.04 -6.05 -28.26
C SER A 412 -5.15 -6.07 -26.73
N ASP A 413 -4.04 -6.38 -26.06
CA ASP A 413 -4.01 -6.60 -24.61
C ASP A 413 -3.29 -5.45 -23.89
N ASN A 414 -2.75 -4.48 -24.65
CA ASN A 414 -1.88 -3.40 -24.18
C ASN A 414 -0.78 -3.90 -23.22
N ARG A 415 -0.17 -5.05 -23.57
CA ARG A 415 0.86 -5.72 -22.76
C ARG A 415 2.16 -5.83 -23.54
N TYR A 416 3.25 -5.59 -22.83
CA TYR A 416 4.58 -6.01 -23.26
C TYR A 416 4.84 -7.43 -22.76
N SER A 417 5.66 -8.17 -23.49
CA SER A 417 6.28 -9.39 -23.00
C SER A 417 7.02 -9.15 -21.69
N ASN A 418 6.96 -10.12 -20.77
CA ASN A 418 7.77 -10.13 -19.54
C ASN A 418 9.28 -10.00 -19.86
N GLU A 419 9.66 -10.36 -21.08
CA GLU A 419 10.97 -10.24 -21.71
C GLU A 419 11.48 -8.77 -21.71
N TYR A 420 10.58 -7.78 -21.79
CA TYR A 420 10.92 -6.34 -21.67
C TYR A 420 11.54 -5.99 -20.31
N ASN A 421 11.02 -6.57 -19.22
CA ASN A 421 11.57 -6.33 -17.88
C ASN A 421 12.97 -6.96 -17.74
N ILE A 422 13.23 -8.08 -18.41
CA ILE A 422 14.54 -8.73 -18.39
C ILE A 422 15.59 -7.78 -18.96
N VAL A 423 15.40 -7.23 -20.16
CA VAL A 423 16.36 -6.28 -20.77
C VAL A 423 16.62 -5.06 -19.88
N ARG A 424 15.56 -4.45 -19.33
CA ARG A 424 15.69 -3.29 -18.43
C ARG A 424 16.47 -3.61 -17.16
N HIS A 425 16.18 -4.75 -16.52
CA HIS A 425 16.86 -5.16 -15.29
C HIS A 425 18.30 -5.64 -15.56
N THR A 426 18.55 -6.28 -16.69
CA THR A 426 19.89 -6.67 -17.16
C THR A 426 20.78 -5.45 -17.38
N LEU A 427 20.31 -4.46 -18.14
CA LEU A 427 21.07 -3.24 -18.41
C LEU A 427 21.28 -2.41 -17.14
N ALA A 428 20.27 -2.33 -16.27
CA ALA A 428 20.43 -1.66 -14.97
C ALA A 428 21.46 -2.37 -14.09
N THR A 429 21.46 -3.70 -14.04
CA THR A 429 22.44 -4.49 -13.28
C THR A 429 23.84 -4.34 -13.86
N TRP A 430 23.98 -4.39 -15.18
CA TRP A 430 25.26 -4.15 -15.87
C TRP A 430 25.81 -2.76 -15.61
N ASN A 431 24.98 -1.72 -15.68
CA ASN A 431 25.39 -0.36 -15.36
C ASN A 431 25.81 -0.21 -13.89
N LEU A 432 25.16 -0.92 -12.98
CA LEU A 432 25.55 -0.99 -11.57
C LEU A 432 26.91 -1.67 -11.37
N VAL A 433 27.17 -2.78 -12.08
CA VAL A 433 28.48 -3.45 -12.06
C VAL A 433 29.57 -2.55 -12.63
N GLN A 434 29.32 -1.92 -13.79
CA GLN A 434 30.23 -0.95 -14.41
C GLN A 434 30.52 0.24 -13.49
N ALA A 435 29.48 0.80 -12.85
CA ALA A 435 29.64 1.90 -11.89
C ALA A 435 30.45 1.47 -10.65
N TRP A 436 30.31 0.21 -10.21
CA TRP A 436 31.09 -0.35 -9.10
C TRP A 436 32.54 -0.59 -9.49
N GLU A 437 32.81 -1.11 -10.69
CA GLU A 437 34.15 -1.34 -11.22
C GLU A 437 34.90 -0.03 -11.56
N MET A 438 34.17 1.08 -11.75
CA MET A 438 34.72 2.41 -12.03
C MET A 438 35.11 3.23 -10.79
N ASP A 439 34.94 2.73 -9.56
CA ASP A 439 35.53 3.37 -8.36
C ASP A 439 36.88 2.73 -8.03
N PRO A 440 38.03 3.34 -8.40
CA PRO A 440 39.35 2.75 -8.18
C PRO A 440 39.82 2.86 -6.72
N SER A 441 39.03 3.47 -5.83
CA SER A 441 39.41 3.80 -4.46
C SER A 441 38.75 2.94 -3.38
N ARG A 442 38.04 1.88 -3.76
CA ARG A 442 37.48 0.86 -2.85
C ARG A 442 38.12 -0.50 -3.00
#